data_AF-W9C3I6-F1
#
_entry.id   AF-W9C3I6-F1
#
_cell.length_a   1.000
_cell.length_b   1.000
_cell.length_c   1.000
_cell.angle_alpha   90.00
_cell.angle_beta   90.00
_cell.angle_gamma   90.00
#
_symmetry.space_group_name_H-M   'P 1'
#
loop_
_entity.id
_entity.type
_entity.pdbx_description
1 polymer ?
#
loop_
_entity_poly.entity_id
_entity_poly.type
_entity_poly.pdbx_seq_one_letter_code
_entity_poly.pdbx_strand_id
1 'polypeptide(L)'
;MESPYHPDHIFGDEDTWYDAPLGLAEQEIEEYFDALEDQNVLVGFSENKYVGNADRGHFPVIPAITLFNEIVTFVTAKQFKSVDAEYIQLKRISNKLIDLQNGHEEEIKMQDSMIDAFANQLSVIKKTPYEIDNIYTGSDCKRKRDLVVEKIDSCRETKARLEKEYIDIMSVLAKQAEEIRSKWVKGRDEQQQHARNLEATVATQRRLRNTLRCQNELEQRISGLQADNQYLDRRFARLTEENERLRAIEGGAVGLHFDQQQVTMTIDRVAAQWDHYKVQAREWRFKSRSRGEQLRLERRRLHEACRLLHEARSMNEIHQGELAEERTRISEVVVEVNQQARRMQQQASWVIELETRGMRGEIYNRSRNEWEVTGAAHKRRFDEYQGKEDTQGEARIKREDEAQGEKHIKREEEMHDEKRIKREPLD
;
A
#
# COMPACT_ATOMS: atom_id res chain seq x y z
N MET A 1 0.82 -45.40 82.18
CA MET A 1 0.11 -45.23 80.90
C MET A 1 0.03 -43.74 80.66
N GLU A 2 1.00 -43.21 79.91
CA GLU A 2 1.07 -41.81 79.51
C GLU A 2 0.25 -41.62 78.22
N SER A 3 -0.57 -40.56 78.19
CA SER A 3 -1.27 -40.11 76.99
C SER A 3 -0.28 -39.28 76.14
N PRO A 4 -0.09 -39.57 74.84
CA PRO A 4 0.97 -38.96 74.05
C PRO A 4 0.60 -37.61 73.40
N TYR A 5 -0.44 -36.92 73.88
CA TYR A 5 -0.87 -35.64 73.32
C TYR A 5 -1.01 -34.58 74.41
N HIS A 6 0.12 -33.89 74.67
CA HIS A 6 0.12 -32.57 75.33
C HIS A 6 -0.14 -31.50 74.25
N PRO A 7 -0.85 -30.40 74.52
CA PRO A 7 -1.25 -29.42 73.50
C PRO A 7 -0.12 -28.56 72.93
N ASP A 8 1.11 -28.75 73.40
CA ASP A 8 2.25 -27.86 73.09
C ASP A 8 2.97 -28.19 71.77
N HIS A 9 2.33 -28.96 70.89
CA HIS A 9 2.90 -29.38 69.60
C HIS A 9 2.04 -29.05 68.37
N ILE A 10 1.21 -28.00 68.45
CA ILE A 10 0.56 -27.37 67.28
C ILE A 10 1.20 -26.00 66.97
N PHE A 11 2.50 -25.88 67.22
CA PHE A 11 3.32 -24.81 66.65
C PHE A 11 4.36 -25.48 65.76
N GLY A 12 3.94 -25.73 64.51
CA GLY A 12 4.87 -26.03 63.43
C GLY A 12 5.59 -24.73 63.05
N ASP A 13 6.91 -24.80 63.13
CA ASP A 13 7.95 -23.91 62.59
C ASP A 13 7.79 -22.39 62.81
N GLU A 14 8.59 -21.90 63.77
CA GLU A 14 8.81 -20.52 64.22
C GLU A 14 9.27 -19.51 63.14
N ASP A 15 9.42 -19.90 61.86
CA ASP A 15 9.97 -19.03 60.80
C ASP A 15 8.90 -18.40 59.87
N THR A 16 7.61 -18.54 60.19
CA THR A 16 6.53 -18.09 59.26
C THR A 16 5.44 -17.21 59.87
N TRP A 17 5.59 -16.79 61.13
CA TRP A 17 4.67 -15.85 61.77
C TRP A 17 5.17 -14.41 61.61
N TYR A 18 4.54 -13.66 60.70
CA TYR A 18 4.55 -12.19 60.80
C TYR A 18 3.58 -11.79 61.91
N ASP A 19 4.06 -11.91 63.15
CA ASP A 19 3.49 -11.19 64.28
C ASP A 19 3.52 -9.69 63.96
N ALA A 20 2.41 -8.99 64.22
CA ALA A 20 2.52 -7.58 64.55
C ALA A 20 3.60 -7.49 65.66
N PRO A 21 4.62 -6.62 65.54
CA PRO A 21 5.79 -6.69 66.40
C PRO A 21 5.36 -6.76 67.88
N LEU A 22 5.62 -7.91 68.50
CA LEU A 22 5.28 -8.16 69.90
C LEU A 22 6.03 -7.13 70.75
N GLY A 23 5.31 -6.11 71.24
CA GLY A 23 5.85 -5.02 72.05
C GLY A 23 5.42 -3.60 71.64
N LEU A 24 4.69 -3.43 70.55
CA LEU A 24 4.13 -2.13 70.16
C LEU A 24 2.95 -1.75 71.08
N ALA A 25 2.86 -0.48 71.45
CA ALA A 25 1.73 0.02 72.24
C ALA A 25 0.43 -0.09 71.41
N GLU A 26 -0.74 -0.19 72.07
CA GLU A 26 -2.06 -0.26 71.41
C GLU A 26 -2.23 0.78 70.28
N GLN A 27 -1.64 1.96 70.45
CA GLN A 27 -1.63 3.06 69.47
C GLN A 27 -0.83 2.76 68.19
N GLU A 28 0.25 1.98 68.26
CA GLU A 28 1.08 1.65 67.08
C GLU A 28 0.48 0.47 66.28
N ILE A 29 -0.30 -0.39 66.95
CA ILE A 29 -1.13 -1.41 66.30
C ILE A 29 -2.30 -0.73 65.58
N GLU A 30 -2.97 0.24 66.22
CA GLU A 30 -3.94 1.11 65.57
C GLU A 30 -3.31 1.85 64.37
N GLU A 31 -2.15 2.49 64.50
CA GLU A 31 -1.46 3.16 63.38
C GLU A 31 -1.09 2.20 62.23
N TYR A 32 -0.77 0.93 62.51
CA TYR A 32 -0.51 -0.07 61.47
C TYR A 32 -1.78 -0.49 60.73
N PHE A 33 -2.90 -0.64 61.44
CA PHE A 33 -4.21 -0.91 60.83
C PHE A 33 -4.78 0.33 60.11
N ASP A 34 -4.58 1.53 60.66
CA ASP A 34 -4.90 2.81 60.02
C ASP A 34 -4.07 3.00 58.74
N ALA A 35 -2.78 2.67 58.74
CA ALA A 35 -1.92 2.69 57.55
C ALA A 35 -2.37 1.67 56.47
N LEU A 36 -3.00 0.57 56.86
CA LEU A 36 -3.63 -0.40 55.95
C LEU A 36 -5.03 0.04 55.48
N GLU A 37 -5.72 0.87 56.28
CA GLU A 37 -7.01 1.47 55.95
C GLU A 37 -6.84 2.62 54.95
N ASP A 38 -5.77 3.42 55.12
CA ASP A 38 -5.33 4.54 54.27
C ASP A 38 -4.64 4.13 52.96
N GLN A 39 -4.35 2.84 52.76
CA GLN A 39 -4.04 2.32 51.43
C GLN A 39 -5.31 2.40 50.57
N ASN A 40 -5.43 3.54 49.89
CA ASN A 40 -6.47 3.85 48.96
C ASN A 40 -6.22 3.08 47.64
N VAL A 41 -6.24 1.74 47.72
CA VAL A 41 -6.03 0.78 46.61
C VAL A 41 -6.99 1.08 45.43
N LEU A 42 -8.03 1.89 45.70
CA LEU A 42 -9.08 2.28 44.77
C LEU A 42 -8.84 3.51 43.90
N VAL A 43 -7.76 4.26 44.12
CA VAL A 43 -7.55 5.56 43.43
C VAL A 43 -7.26 5.43 41.91
N GLY A 44 -7.04 4.21 41.38
CA GLY A 44 -6.69 4.00 39.97
C GLY A 44 -7.75 3.34 39.07
N PHE A 45 -8.94 2.98 39.56
CA PHE A 45 -9.81 2.01 38.86
C PHE A 45 -10.56 2.47 37.60
N SER A 46 -10.34 3.69 37.12
CA SER A 46 -11.40 4.41 36.37
C SER A 46 -10.99 5.01 35.04
N GLU A 47 -9.75 4.82 34.59
CA GLU A 47 -9.26 5.45 33.36
C GLU A 47 -9.08 4.42 32.24
N ASN A 48 -10.19 3.92 31.70
CA ASN A 48 -10.17 3.28 30.39
C ASN A 48 -10.08 4.38 29.32
N LYS A 49 -9.06 4.31 28.46
CA LYS A 49 -8.81 5.37 27.48
C LYS A 49 -9.77 5.37 26.30
N TYR A 50 -10.47 4.25 26.04
CA TYR A 50 -11.22 4.03 24.79
C TYR A 50 -12.63 3.50 24.98
N VAL A 51 -13.12 3.45 26.22
CA VAL A 51 -14.52 3.14 26.56
C VAL A 51 -15.16 4.38 27.17
N GLY A 52 -16.36 4.73 26.69
CA GLY A 52 -17.11 5.87 27.20
C GLY A 52 -17.45 5.67 28.69
N ASN A 53 -17.10 6.65 29.52
CA ASN A 53 -17.46 6.64 30.93
C ASN A 53 -18.54 7.71 31.16
N ALA A 54 -19.81 7.28 31.07
CA ALA A 54 -20.97 8.18 31.11
C ALA A 54 -21.02 8.99 32.42
N ASP A 55 -20.60 8.38 33.53
CA ASP A 55 -20.59 9.01 34.86
C ASP A 55 -19.55 10.14 35.00
N ARG A 56 -18.56 10.18 34.10
CA ARG A 56 -17.48 11.20 34.11
C ARG A 56 -17.57 12.20 32.96
N GLY A 57 -18.56 12.08 32.08
CA GLY A 57 -18.67 12.89 30.87
C GLY A 57 -17.44 12.76 29.93
N HIS A 58 -16.65 11.69 30.08
CA HIS A 58 -15.49 11.44 29.24
C HIS A 58 -15.91 10.62 28.02
N PHE A 59 -15.87 11.25 26.86
CA PHE A 59 -16.07 10.62 25.56
C PHE A 59 -14.71 10.49 24.88
N PRO A 60 -14.06 9.32 24.96
CA PRO A 60 -12.75 9.15 24.36
C PRO A 60 -12.85 9.26 22.84
N VAL A 61 -11.82 9.82 22.22
CA VAL A 61 -11.68 9.79 20.75
C VAL A 61 -11.26 8.39 20.36
N ILE A 62 -12.22 7.63 19.81
CA ILE A 62 -12.04 6.23 19.46
C ILE A 62 -11.32 6.10 18.10
N PRO A 63 -10.10 5.55 18.05
CA PRO A 63 -9.32 5.44 16.80
C PRO A 63 -10.06 4.68 15.68
N ALA A 64 -10.78 3.61 16.03
CA ALA A 64 -11.56 2.83 15.07
C ALA A 64 -12.63 3.65 14.36
N ILE A 65 -13.36 4.50 15.10
CA ILE A 65 -14.42 5.35 14.56
C ILE A 65 -13.82 6.45 13.68
N THR A 66 -12.71 7.06 14.12
CA THR A 66 -12.01 8.08 13.33
C THR A 66 -11.58 7.51 11.98
N LEU A 67 -10.87 6.38 11.97
CA LEU A 67 -10.43 5.73 10.73
C LEU A 67 -11.62 5.29 9.85
N PHE A 68 -12.68 4.76 10.46
CA PHE A 68 -13.91 4.42 9.74
C PHE A 68 -14.49 5.63 9.02
N ASN A 69 -14.61 6.77 9.70
CA ASN A 69 -15.13 8.01 9.14
C ASN A 69 -14.26 8.55 8.00
N GLU A 70 -12.94 8.44 8.14
CA GLU A 70 -12.03 8.81 7.05
C GLU A 70 -12.21 7.90 5.83
N ILE A 71 -12.36 6.58 6.03
CA ILE A 71 -12.62 5.63 4.94
C ILE A 71 -13.93 5.98 4.24
N VAL A 72 -15.00 6.23 4.99
CA VAL A 72 -16.30 6.63 4.43
C VAL A 72 -16.16 7.93 3.65
N THR A 73 -15.51 8.95 4.22
CA THR A 73 -15.29 10.24 3.56
C THR A 73 -14.52 10.07 2.25
N PHE A 74 -13.45 9.28 2.26
CA PHE A 74 -12.67 8.98 1.06
C PHE A 74 -13.52 8.26 0.01
N VAL A 75 -14.29 7.25 0.42
CA VAL A 75 -15.15 6.48 -0.48
C VAL A 75 -16.19 7.38 -1.15
N THR A 76 -16.86 8.24 -0.37
CA THR A 76 -17.86 9.18 -0.88
C THR A 76 -17.24 10.23 -1.78
N ALA A 77 -16.10 10.82 -1.38
CA ALA A 77 -15.43 11.87 -2.15
C ALA A 77 -14.95 11.37 -3.53
N LYS A 78 -14.52 10.11 -3.61
CA LYS A 78 -14.03 9.51 -4.86
C LYS A 78 -15.11 8.81 -5.68
N GLN A 79 -16.35 8.77 -5.18
CA GLN A 79 -17.51 8.20 -5.86
C GLN A 79 -17.28 6.75 -6.32
N PHE A 80 -16.71 5.92 -5.45
CA PHE A 80 -16.51 4.51 -5.75
C PHE A 80 -17.83 3.80 -6.03
N LYS A 81 -17.79 2.83 -6.94
CA LYS A 81 -18.89 1.91 -7.21
C LYS A 81 -18.75 0.67 -6.33
N SER A 82 -19.88 0.01 -6.06
CA SER A 82 -19.93 -1.21 -5.25
C SER A 82 -19.10 -2.38 -5.81
N VAL A 83 -18.77 -2.33 -7.09
CA VAL A 83 -17.98 -3.33 -7.82
C VAL A 83 -16.48 -3.02 -7.85
N ASP A 84 -16.07 -1.82 -7.42
CA ASP A 84 -14.65 -1.44 -7.45
C ASP A 84 -13.87 -2.27 -6.42
N ALA A 85 -12.71 -2.80 -6.80
CA ALA A 85 -11.92 -3.69 -5.94
C ALA A 85 -11.48 -2.98 -4.65
N GLU A 86 -11.08 -1.71 -4.77
CA GLU A 86 -10.68 -0.86 -3.67
C GLU A 86 -11.84 -0.57 -2.72
N TYR A 87 -13.06 -0.38 -3.25
CA TYR A 87 -14.25 -0.22 -2.43
C TYR A 87 -14.54 -1.48 -1.60
N ILE A 88 -14.46 -2.66 -2.23
CA ILE A 88 -14.67 -3.94 -1.53
C ILE A 88 -13.64 -4.12 -0.41
N GLN A 89 -12.37 -3.79 -0.66
CA GLN A 89 -11.31 -3.89 0.34
C GLN A 89 -11.50 -2.88 1.49
N LEU A 90 -11.78 -1.61 1.18
CA LEU A 90 -12.07 -0.58 2.18
C LEU A 90 -13.32 -0.90 3.01
N LYS A 91 -14.33 -1.51 2.40
CA LYS A 91 -15.53 -1.96 3.12
C LYS A 91 -15.21 -3.12 4.07
N ARG A 92 -14.35 -4.06 3.66
CA ARG A 92 -13.87 -5.14 4.55
C ARG A 92 -13.10 -4.57 5.75
N ILE A 93 -12.23 -3.59 5.54
CA ILE A 93 -11.52 -2.90 6.62
C ILE A 93 -12.53 -2.20 7.54
N SER A 94 -13.51 -1.49 6.97
CA SER A 94 -14.55 -0.79 7.74
C SER A 94 -15.33 -1.74 8.65
N ASN A 95 -15.69 -2.93 8.15
CA ASN A 95 -16.37 -3.94 8.97
C ASN A 95 -15.46 -4.45 10.09
N LYS A 96 -14.18 -4.74 9.80
CA LYS A 96 -13.21 -5.15 10.83
C LYS A 96 -13.02 -4.09 11.92
N LEU A 97 -13.09 -2.80 11.57
CA LEU A 97 -13.01 -1.71 12.55
C LEU A 97 -14.22 -1.70 13.49
N ILE A 98 -15.41 -1.97 12.96
CA ILE A 98 -16.64 -2.10 13.77
C ILE A 98 -16.51 -3.30 14.71
N ASP A 99 -16.12 -4.46 14.17
CA ASP A 99 -15.98 -5.69 14.96
C ASP A 99 -14.92 -5.54 16.05
N LEU A 100 -13.77 -4.93 15.72
CA LEU A 100 -12.70 -4.64 16.67
C LEU A 100 -13.16 -3.69 17.77
N GLN A 101 -13.91 -2.64 17.42
CA GLN A 101 -14.43 -1.70 18.42
C GLN A 101 -15.42 -2.36 19.36
N ASN A 102 -16.38 -3.12 18.82
CA ASN A 102 -17.40 -3.80 19.61
C ASN A 102 -16.77 -4.85 20.53
N GLY A 103 -15.85 -5.68 19.99
CA GLY A 103 -15.16 -6.70 20.78
C GLY A 103 -14.32 -6.08 21.89
N HIS A 104 -13.55 -5.03 21.60
CA HIS A 104 -12.76 -4.33 22.62
C HIS A 104 -13.65 -3.72 23.71
N GLU A 105 -14.76 -3.09 23.34
CA GLU A 105 -15.68 -2.49 24.32
C GLU A 105 -16.33 -3.56 25.23
N GLU A 106 -16.72 -4.70 24.68
CA GLU A 106 -17.29 -5.83 25.44
C GLU A 106 -16.27 -6.43 26.41
N GLU A 107 -15.05 -6.68 25.95
CA GLU A 107 -13.99 -7.26 26.78
C GLU A 107 -13.55 -6.31 27.90
N ILE A 108 -13.42 -5.02 27.62
CA ILE A 108 -13.11 -4.01 28.64
C ILE A 108 -14.24 -3.92 29.68
N LYS A 109 -15.51 -3.89 29.26
CA LYS A 109 -16.67 -3.91 30.16
C LYS A 109 -16.70 -5.16 31.05
N MET A 110 -16.32 -6.31 30.51
CA MET A 110 -16.21 -7.54 31.30
C MET A 110 -15.14 -7.42 32.38
N GLN A 111 -13.97 -6.88 32.06
CA GLN A 111 -12.91 -6.64 33.05
C GLN A 111 -13.33 -5.60 34.10
N ASP A 112 -14.01 -4.52 33.70
CA ASP A 112 -14.59 -3.56 34.64
C ASP A 112 -15.56 -4.22 35.62
N SER A 113 -16.49 -5.04 35.11
CA SER A 113 -17.45 -5.74 35.96
C SER A 113 -16.78 -6.71 36.94
N MET A 114 -15.67 -7.36 36.55
CA MET A 114 -14.89 -8.20 37.45
C MET A 114 -14.17 -7.39 38.52
N ILE A 115 -13.55 -6.27 38.14
CA ILE A 115 -12.88 -5.35 39.06
C ILE A 115 -13.89 -4.82 40.09
N ASP A 116 -15.08 -4.39 39.66
CA ASP A 116 -16.14 -3.91 40.56
C ASP A 116 -16.61 -5.01 41.52
N ALA A 117 -16.77 -6.24 41.03
CA ALA A 117 -17.13 -7.38 41.88
C ALA A 117 -16.05 -7.65 42.95
N PHE A 118 -14.77 -7.62 42.59
CA PHE A 118 -13.67 -7.79 43.54
C PHE A 118 -13.51 -6.59 44.48
N ALA A 119 -13.73 -5.37 44.02
CA ALA A 119 -13.73 -4.17 44.85
C ALA A 119 -14.85 -4.22 45.91
N ASN A 120 -16.04 -4.71 45.53
CA ASN A 120 -17.13 -4.97 46.46
C ASN A 120 -16.76 -6.05 47.49
N GLN A 121 -16.12 -7.15 47.07
CA GLN A 121 -15.60 -8.17 47.99
C GLN A 121 -14.58 -7.56 48.98
N LEU A 122 -13.68 -6.71 48.50
CA LEU A 122 -12.69 -6.02 49.32
C LEU A 122 -13.37 -5.08 50.33
N SER A 123 -14.42 -4.37 49.93
CA SER A 123 -15.22 -3.56 50.85
C SER A 123 -15.94 -4.39 51.91
N VAL A 124 -16.41 -5.60 51.58
CA VAL A 124 -17.04 -6.51 52.56
C VAL A 124 -15.97 -6.98 53.55
N ILE A 125 -14.81 -7.44 53.07
CA ILE A 125 -13.69 -7.88 53.92
C ILE A 125 -13.31 -6.77 54.91
N LYS A 126 -13.17 -5.52 54.44
CA LYS A 126 -12.87 -4.36 55.29
C LYS A 126 -13.92 -4.10 56.39
N LYS A 127 -15.20 -4.38 56.12
CA LYS A 127 -16.32 -4.12 57.04
C LYS A 127 -16.60 -5.28 58.00
N THR A 128 -15.99 -6.45 57.80
CA THR A 128 -16.21 -7.62 58.67
C THR A 128 -15.58 -7.35 60.03
N PRO A 129 -16.37 -7.21 61.12
CA PRO A 129 -15.81 -7.02 62.45
C PRO A 129 -15.03 -8.26 62.90
N TYR A 130 -13.98 -8.09 63.70
CA TYR A 130 -13.33 -9.19 64.42
C TYR A 130 -14.36 -9.82 65.37
N GLU A 131 -14.90 -10.99 65.04
CA GLU A 131 -15.78 -11.76 65.93
C GLU A 131 -14.94 -12.60 66.89
N ILE A 132 -15.16 -12.43 68.20
CA ILE A 132 -14.38 -13.06 69.29
C ILE A 132 -14.48 -14.60 69.27
N ASP A 133 -15.56 -15.17 68.74
CA ASP A 133 -15.79 -16.62 68.65
C ASP A 133 -15.24 -17.26 67.35
N ASN A 134 -14.74 -16.44 66.43
CA ASN A 134 -14.22 -16.83 65.14
C ASN A 134 -12.80 -16.28 65.07
N ILE A 135 -11.80 -17.03 65.56
CA ILE A 135 -10.38 -16.64 65.57
C ILE A 135 -9.89 -16.57 64.10
N TYR A 136 -10.37 -15.58 63.36
CA TYR A 136 -9.71 -15.02 62.21
C TYR A 136 -8.57 -14.21 62.81
N THR A 137 -7.38 -14.80 62.83
CA THR A 137 -6.17 -14.02 63.06
C THR A 137 -6.15 -12.89 62.03
N GLY A 138 -5.66 -11.69 62.40
CA GLY A 138 -5.52 -10.59 61.44
C GLY A 138 -4.74 -11.00 60.16
N SER A 139 -3.93 -12.05 60.26
CA SER A 139 -3.27 -12.72 59.13
C SER A 139 -4.22 -13.34 58.09
N ASP A 140 -5.37 -13.89 58.47
CA ASP A 140 -6.33 -14.48 57.53
C ASP A 140 -7.15 -13.42 56.78
N CYS A 141 -7.53 -12.34 57.46
CA CYS A 141 -8.15 -11.16 56.83
C CYS A 141 -7.17 -10.51 55.84
N LYS A 142 -5.90 -10.35 56.24
CA LYS A 142 -4.81 -9.87 55.37
C LYS A 142 -4.62 -10.79 54.16
N ARG A 143 -4.51 -12.10 54.36
CA ARG A 143 -4.35 -13.08 53.26
C ARG A 143 -5.51 -13.04 52.27
N LYS A 144 -6.76 -12.93 52.75
CA LYS A 144 -7.94 -12.77 51.88
C LYS A 144 -7.93 -11.45 51.11
N ARG A 145 -7.57 -10.35 51.79
CA ARG A 145 -7.46 -9.04 51.15
C ARG A 145 -6.39 -9.06 50.06
N ASP A 146 -5.20 -9.56 50.37
CA ASP A 146 -4.07 -9.62 49.44
C ASP A 146 -4.43 -10.49 48.21
N LEU A 147 -5.13 -11.61 48.40
CA LEU A 147 -5.64 -12.44 47.29
C LEU A 147 -6.65 -11.69 46.40
N VAL A 148 -7.54 -10.87 46.98
CA VAL A 148 -8.50 -10.07 46.20
C VAL A 148 -7.78 -8.94 45.46
N VAL A 149 -6.77 -8.32 46.07
CA VAL A 149 -5.91 -7.32 45.41
C VAL A 149 -5.16 -7.94 44.23
N GLU A 150 -4.57 -9.13 44.40
CA GLU A 150 -3.88 -9.85 43.32
C GLU A 150 -4.80 -10.13 42.12
N LYS A 151 -6.05 -10.55 42.37
CA LYS A 151 -7.06 -10.76 41.31
C LYS A 151 -7.41 -9.47 40.58
N ILE A 152 -7.51 -8.37 41.32
CA ILE A 152 -7.77 -7.05 40.75
C ILE A 152 -6.60 -6.61 39.86
N ASP A 153 -5.37 -6.79 40.31
CA ASP A 153 -4.18 -6.45 39.53
C ASP A 153 -4.06 -7.33 38.27
N SER A 154 -4.41 -8.62 38.35
CA SER A 154 -4.51 -9.49 37.18
C SER A 154 -5.53 -8.99 36.13
N CYS A 155 -6.69 -8.49 36.58
CA CYS A 155 -7.66 -7.85 35.68
C CYS A 155 -7.09 -6.57 35.03
N ARG A 156 -6.30 -5.78 35.77
CA ARG A 156 -5.64 -4.58 35.23
C ARG A 156 -4.60 -4.91 34.17
N GLU A 157 -3.77 -5.92 34.41
CA GLU A 157 -2.80 -6.40 33.43
C GLU A 157 -3.50 -6.88 32.16
N THR A 158 -4.61 -7.62 32.32
CA THR A 158 -5.44 -8.08 31.20
C THR A 158 -5.99 -6.90 30.40
N LYS A 159 -6.52 -5.87 31.05
CA LYS A 159 -6.96 -4.63 30.37
C LYS A 159 -5.84 -3.94 29.61
N ALA A 160 -4.68 -3.76 30.23
CA ALA A 160 -3.54 -3.12 29.59
C ALA A 160 -3.09 -3.89 28.34
N ARG A 161 -3.12 -5.22 28.40
CA ARG A 161 -2.88 -6.08 27.24
C ARG A 161 -3.93 -5.87 26.14
N LEU A 162 -5.21 -5.84 26.48
CA LEU A 162 -6.31 -5.62 25.53
C LEU A 162 -6.22 -4.24 24.83
N GLU A 163 -5.87 -3.19 25.58
CA GLU A 163 -5.65 -1.85 24.99
C GLU A 163 -4.47 -1.85 24.02
N LYS A 164 -3.38 -2.55 24.36
CA LYS A 164 -2.22 -2.69 23.48
C LYS A 164 -2.57 -3.46 22.21
N GLU A 165 -3.23 -4.60 22.34
CA GLU A 165 -3.67 -5.41 21.20
C GLU A 165 -4.62 -4.63 20.29
N TYR A 166 -5.56 -3.87 20.86
CA TYR A 166 -6.44 -2.98 20.10
C TYR A 166 -5.65 -1.96 19.27
N ILE A 167 -4.68 -1.27 19.88
CA ILE A 167 -3.83 -0.28 19.20
C ILE A 167 -2.99 -0.94 18.09
N ASP A 168 -2.43 -2.11 18.36
CA ASP A 168 -1.60 -2.85 17.39
C ASP A 168 -2.43 -3.27 16.17
N ILE A 169 -3.63 -3.82 16.38
CA ILE A 169 -4.54 -4.20 15.28
C ILE A 169 -5.02 -2.95 14.52
N MET A 170 -5.37 -1.88 15.24
CA MET A 170 -5.75 -0.59 14.64
C MET A 170 -4.66 -0.04 13.72
N SER A 171 -3.39 -0.10 14.14
CA SER A 171 -2.24 0.33 13.35
C SER A 171 -2.08 -0.46 12.05
N VAL A 172 -2.31 -1.78 12.10
CA VAL A 172 -2.28 -2.63 10.91
C VAL A 172 -3.41 -2.27 9.94
N LEU A 173 -4.64 -2.08 10.44
CA LEU A 173 -5.79 -1.71 9.61
C LEU A 173 -5.62 -0.31 8.99
N ALA A 174 -5.05 0.64 9.74
CA ALA A 174 -4.74 1.98 9.24
C ALA A 174 -3.74 1.93 8.08
N LYS A 175 -2.65 1.16 8.21
CA LYS A 175 -1.66 0.98 7.14
C LYS A 175 -2.28 0.36 5.89
N GLN A 176 -3.12 -0.67 6.05
CA GLN A 176 -3.82 -1.29 4.93
C GLN A 176 -4.74 -0.31 4.20
N ALA A 177 -5.50 0.50 4.95
CA ALA A 177 -6.36 1.53 4.37
C ALA A 177 -5.56 2.57 3.57
N GLU A 178 -4.42 3.02 4.11
CA GLU A 178 -3.56 4.00 3.45
C GLU A 178 -2.87 3.44 2.19
N GLU A 179 -2.43 2.18 2.22
CA GLU A 179 -1.89 1.51 1.04
C GLU A 179 -2.92 1.44 -0.09
N ILE A 180 -4.18 1.14 0.21
CA ILE A 180 -5.26 1.11 -0.78
C ILE A 180 -5.49 2.51 -1.35
N ARG A 181 -5.57 3.54 -0.50
CA ARG A 181 -5.71 4.94 -0.93
C ARG A 181 -4.57 5.36 -1.86
N SER A 182 -3.34 5.08 -1.46
CA SER A 182 -2.13 5.41 -2.22
C SER A 182 -2.08 4.70 -3.58
N LYS A 183 -2.43 3.41 -3.63
CA LYS A 183 -2.50 2.65 -4.89
C LYS A 183 -3.54 3.24 -5.84
N TRP A 184 -4.71 3.60 -5.33
CA TRP A 184 -5.77 4.20 -6.13
C TRP A 184 -5.36 5.55 -6.73
N VAL A 185 -4.74 6.41 -5.93
CA VAL A 185 -4.26 7.73 -6.40
C VAL A 185 -3.24 7.56 -7.53
N LYS A 186 -2.24 6.70 -7.33
CA LYS A 186 -1.22 6.40 -8.36
C LYS A 186 -1.85 5.86 -9.65
N GLY A 187 -2.75 4.88 -9.54
CA GLY A 187 -3.42 4.31 -10.71
C GLY A 187 -4.27 5.32 -11.47
N ARG A 188 -4.91 6.28 -10.76
CA ARG A 188 -5.66 7.38 -11.41
C ARG A 188 -4.75 8.37 -12.12
N ASP A 189 -3.63 8.73 -11.52
CA ASP A 189 -2.66 9.64 -12.12
C ASP A 189 -2.06 9.03 -13.40
N GLU A 190 -1.72 7.73 -13.36
CA GLU A 190 -1.24 6.97 -14.51
C GLU A 190 -2.29 6.91 -15.63
N GLN A 191 -3.56 6.61 -15.30
CA GLN A 191 -4.64 6.62 -16.28
C GLN A 191 -4.86 8.00 -16.90
N GLN A 192 -4.82 9.06 -16.10
CA GLN A 192 -4.98 10.42 -16.59
C GLN A 192 -3.80 10.84 -17.48
N GLN A 193 -2.58 10.45 -17.13
CA GLN A 193 -1.41 10.69 -17.94
C GLN A 193 -1.48 9.91 -19.26
N HIS A 194 -1.93 8.65 -19.23
CA HIS A 194 -2.14 7.86 -20.43
C HIS A 194 -3.19 8.48 -21.35
N ALA A 195 -4.31 8.98 -20.80
CA ALA A 195 -5.33 9.68 -21.57
C ALA A 195 -4.77 10.95 -22.25
N ARG A 196 -3.98 11.75 -21.52
CA ARG A 196 -3.31 12.94 -22.08
C ARG A 196 -2.34 12.58 -23.21
N ASN A 197 -1.58 11.51 -23.04
CA ASN A 197 -0.65 11.02 -24.06
C ASN A 197 -1.40 10.54 -25.32
N LEU A 198 -2.54 9.86 -25.14
CA LEU A 198 -3.39 9.42 -26.23
C LEU A 198 -3.96 10.62 -27.01
N GLU A 199 -4.47 11.64 -26.32
CA GLU A 199 -4.97 12.88 -26.93
C GLU A 199 -3.87 13.60 -27.73
N ALA A 200 -2.67 13.71 -27.17
CA ALA A 200 -1.52 14.29 -27.87
C ALA A 200 -1.19 13.50 -29.15
N THR A 201 -1.24 12.16 -29.08
CA THR A 201 -0.99 11.27 -30.22
C THR A 201 -2.07 11.41 -31.30
N VAL A 202 -3.34 11.55 -30.91
CA VAL A 202 -4.43 11.81 -31.86
C VAL A 202 -4.25 13.18 -32.54
N ALA A 203 -3.81 14.19 -31.80
CA ALA A 203 -3.53 15.51 -32.35
C ALA A 203 -2.37 15.49 -33.37
N THR A 204 -1.28 14.76 -33.10
CA THR A 204 -0.17 14.60 -34.04
C THR A 204 -0.59 13.83 -35.30
N GLN A 205 -1.38 12.78 -35.16
CA GLN A 205 -1.95 12.05 -36.31
C GLN A 205 -2.83 12.94 -37.19
N ARG A 206 -3.68 13.80 -36.60
CA ARG A 206 -4.46 14.79 -37.37
C ARG A 206 -3.58 15.75 -38.14
N ARG A 207 -2.51 16.26 -37.51
CA ARG A 207 -1.54 17.15 -38.18
C ARG A 207 -0.88 16.45 -39.37
N LEU A 208 -0.45 15.20 -39.20
CA LEU A 208 0.14 14.40 -40.28
C LEU A 208 -0.82 14.21 -41.45
N ARG A 209 -2.08 13.87 -41.19
CA ARG A 209 -3.11 13.73 -42.26
C ARG A 209 -3.31 15.04 -43.02
N ASN A 210 -3.35 16.18 -42.33
CA ASN A 210 -3.48 17.48 -42.98
C ASN A 210 -2.28 17.80 -43.86
N THR A 211 -1.06 17.53 -43.39
CA THR A 211 0.16 17.73 -44.17
C THR A 211 0.19 16.87 -45.43
N LEU A 212 -0.19 15.58 -45.32
CA LEU A 212 -0.31 14.67 -46.46
C LEU A 212 -1.35 15.15 -47.48
N ARG A 213 -2.49 15.66 -47.02
CA ARG A 213 -3.50 16.24 -47.90
C ARG A 213 -2.95 17.44 -48.68
N CYS A 214 -2.28 18.37 -48.00
CA CYS A 214 -1.66 19.53 -48.65
C CYS A 214 -0.57 19.12 -49.63
N GLN A 215 0.21 18.08 -49.33
CA GLN A 215 1.20 17.54 -50.26
C GLN A 215 0.53 17.01 -51.54
N ASN A 216 -0.54 16.22 -51.42
CA ASN A 216 -1.28 15.70 -52.57
C ASN A 216 -1.86 16.84 -53.44
N GLU A 217 -2.39 17.90 -52.84
CA GLU A 217 -2.88 19.09 -53.55
C GLU A 217 -1.75 19.79 -54.34
N LEU A 218 -0.57 19.91 -53.73
CA LEU A 218 0.61 20.48 -54.40
C LEU A 218 1.10 19.60 -55.56
N GLU A 219 1.15 18.29 -55.37
CA GLU A 219 1.52 17.33 -56.42
C GLU A 219 0.57 17.39 -57.62
N GLN A 220 -0.75 17.46 -57.38
CA GLN A 220 -1.73 17.65 -58.45
C GLN A 220 -1.50 18.96 -59.21
N ARG A 221 -1.21 20.06 -58.50
CA ARG A 221 -0.95 21.36 -59.12
C ARG A 221 0.35 21.38 -59.92
N ILE A 222 1.38 20.67 -59.46
CA ILE A 222 2.64 20.49 -60.21
C ILE A 222 2.37 19.73 -61.51
N SER A 223 1.60 18.64 -61.47
CA SER A 223 1.22 17.88 -62.66
C SER A 223 0.46 18.73 -63.68
N GLY A 224 -0.48 19.58 -63.23
CA GLY A 224 -1.16 20.53 -64.10
C GLY A 224 -0.21 21.50 -64.79
N LEU A 225 0.73 22.10 -64.03
CA LEU A 225 1.74 23.01 -64.59
C LEU A 225 2.70 22.31 -65.56
N GLN A 226 3.01 21.03 -65.35
CA GLN A 226 3.81 20.26 -66.29
C GLN A 226 3.07 20.05 -67.62
N ALA A 227 1.77 19.77 -67.57
CA ALA A 227 0.94 19.66 -68.77
C ALA A 227 0.88 20.99 -69.54
N ASP A 228 0.72 22.11 -68.83
CA ASP A 228 0.73 23.46 -69.42
C ASP A 228 2.08 23.77 -70.10
N ASN A 229 3.20 23.46 -69.44
CA ASN A 229 4.53 23.64 -70.03
C ASN A 229 4.71 22.81 -71.31
N GLN A 230 4.30 21.53 -71.30
CA GLN A 230 4.35 20.69 -72.50
C GLN A 230 3.49 21.27 -73.63
N TYR A 231 2.33 21.85 -73.32
CA TYR A 231 1.49 22.52 -74.30
C TYR A 231 2.20 23.75 -74.89
N LEU A 232 2.82 24.58 -74.04
CA LEU A 232 3.58 25.76 -74.48
C LEU A 232 4.78 25.36 -75.33
N ASP A 233 5.55 24.35 -74.95
CA ASP A 233 6.68 23.85 -75.72
C ASP A 233 6.25 23.41 -77.12
N ARG A 234 5.13 22.68 -77.24
CA ARG A 234 4.55 22.29 -78.54
C ARG A 234 4.06 23.49 -79.36
N ARG A 235 3.60 24.56 -78.71
CA ARG A 235 3.17 25.79 -79.39
C ARG A 235 4.36 26.60 -79.88
N PHE A 236 5.41 26.73 -79.05
CA PHE A 236 6.66 27.36 -79.44
C PHE A 236 7.31 26.63 -80.61
N ALA A 237 7.42 25.30 -80.57
CA ALA A 237 7.97 24.52 -81.68
C ALA A 237 7.25 24.80 -83.02
N ARG A 238 5.91 24.85 -83.01
CA ARG A 238 5.11 25.19 -84.19
C ARG A 238 5.38 26.62 -84.69
N LEU A 239 5.41 27.60 -83.79
CA LEU A 239 5.70 28.98 -84.17
C LEU A 239 7.12 29.15 -84.70
N THR A 240 8.09 28.39 -84.20
CA THR A 240 9.46 28.39 -84.72
C THR A 240 9.49 27.84 -86.14
N GLU A 241 8.81 26.71 -86.40
CA GLU A 241 8.69 26.12 -87.73
C GLU A 241 7.98 27.07 -88.71
N GLU A 242 6.88 27.72 -88.30
CA GLU A 242 6.19 28.74 -89.10
C GLU A 242 7.09 29.94 -89.42
N ASN A 243 7.86 30.43 -88.44
CA ASN A 243 8.82 31.52 -88.67
C ASN A 243 9.95 31.12 -89.62
N GLU A 244 10.47 29.90 -89.51
CA GLU A 244 11.48 29.38 -90.45
C GLU A 244 10.93 29.29 -91.88
N ARG A 245 9.69 28.84 -92.04
CA ARG A 245 8.99 28.84 -93.35
C ARG A 245 8.82 30.26 -93.90
N LEU A 246 8.40 31.22 -93.07
CA LEU A 246 8.24 32.62 -93.49
C LEU A 246 9.59 33.24 -93.88
N ARG A 247 10.67 33.00 -93.13
CA ARG A 247 12.02 33.45 -93.51
C ARG A 247 12.52 32.81 -94.81
N ALA A 248 12.16 31.55 -95.07
CA ALA A 248 12.50 30.91 -96.35
C ALA A 248 11.76 31.56 -97.53
N ILE A 249 10.51 31.99 -97.32
CA ILE A 249 9.73 32.74 -98.32
C ILE A 249 10.30 34.15 -98.52
N GLU A 250 10.64 34.87 -97.44
CA GLU A 250 11.33 36.17 -97.54
C GLU A 250 12.70 36.04 -98.22
N GLY A 251 13.49 35.00 -97.89
CA GLY A 251 14.77 34.71 -98.55
C GLY A 251 14.63 34.38 -100.05
N GLY A 252 13.45 33.91 -100.49
CA GLY A 252 13.10 33.71 -101.90
C GLY A 252 12.48 34.93 -102.59
N ALA A 253 12.08 35.96 -101.85
CA ALA A 253 11.41 37.16 -102.34
C ALA A 253 12.25 38.45 -102.19
N VAL A 254 13.53 38.36 -101.82
CA VAL A 254 14.46 39.50 -101.85
C VAL A 254 14.93 39.71 -103.29
N GLY A 255 14.02 40.25 -104.08
CA GLY A 255 14.24 40.66 -105.44
C GLY A 255 13.07 41.48 -105.92
N LEU A 256 12.62 42.47 -105.12
CA LEU A 256 11.88 43.66 -105.57
C LEU A 256 11.65 44.61 -104.38
N HIS A 257 12.24 45.80 -104.48
CA HIS A 257 11.99 47.07 -103.76
C HIS A 257 11.47 47.04 -102.31
N PHE A 258 12.29 47.54 -101.37
CA PHE A 258 11.82 47.91 -100.03
C PHE A 258 12.42 49.24 -99.57
N ASP A 259 11.54 50.19 -99.24
CA ASP A 259 11.86 51.53 -98.76
C ASP A 259 12.53 51.50 -97.37
N GLN A 260 13.67 52.19 -97.28
CA GLN A 260 14.60 52.22 -96.15
C GLN A 260 13.98 52.80 -94.84
N GLN A 261 12.84 53.50 -94.93
CA GLN A 261 12.08 54.04 -93.79
C GLN A 261 11.17 53.02 -93.09
N GLN A 262 10.61 52.04 -93.81
CA GLN A 262 9.81 50.98 -93.17
C GLN A 262 10.69 50.00 -92.42
N VAL A 263 11.90 49.74 -92.93
CA VAL A 263 12.90 48.84 -92.32
C VAL A 263 13.40 49.38 -90.98
N THR A 264 13.63 50.69 -90.87
CA THR A 264 14.03 51.32 -89.60
C THR A 264 12.92 51.26 -88.55
N MET A 265 11.65 51.53 -88.91
CA MET A 265 10.53 51.37 -87.97
C MET A 265 10.29 49.91 -87.56
N THR A 266 10.50 48.94 -88.45
CA THR A 266 10.39 47.51 -88.10
C THR A 266 11.54 47.05 -87.23
N ILE A 267 12.77 47.49 -87.50
CA ILE A 267 13.94 47.21 -86.65
C ILE A 267 13.75 47.79 -85.24
N ASP A 268 13.29 49.04 -85.12
CA ASP A 268 13.05 49.67 -83.81
C ASP A 268 11.89 48.99 -83.06
N ARG A 269 10.85 48.55 -83.76
CA ARG A 269 9.74 47.80 -83.17
C ARG A 269 10.18 46.41 -82.71
N VAL A 270 11.02 45.72 -83.48
CA VAL A 270 11.58 44.41 -83.12
C VAL A 270 12.59 44.56 -81.97
N ALA A 271 13.39 45.62 -81.94
CA ALA A 271 14.30 45.92 -80.84
C ALA A 271 13.53 46.19 -79.53
N ALA A 272 12.44 46.96 -79.59
CA ALA A 272 11.58 47.21 -78.43
C ALA A 272 10.87 45.93 -77.95
N GLN A 273 10.40 45.07 -78.86
CA GLN A 273 9.87 43.76 -78.51
C GLN A 273 10.94 42.85 -77.89
N TRP A 274 12.16 42.88 -78.41
CA TRP A 274 13.28 42.11 -77.89
C TRP A 274 13.67 42.54 -76.48
N ASP A 275 13.67 43.85 -76.20
CA ASP A 275 13.92 44.36 -74.86
C ASP A 275 12.79 44.02 -73.89
N HIS A 276 11.53 44.05 -74.35
CA HIS A 276 10.39 43.56 -73.56
C HIS A 276 10.54 42.06 -73.20
N TYR A 277 10.92 41.22 -74.17
CA TYR A 277 11.18 39.79 -73.91
C TYR A 277 12.39 39.55 -73.00
N LYS A 278 13.45 40.37 -73.09
CA LYS A 278 14.59 40.31 -72.16
C LYS A 278 14.17 40.61 -70.73
N VAL A 279 13.32 41.62 -70.52
CA VAL A 279 12.79 41.95 -69.19
C VAL A 279 11.93 40.81 -68.65
N GLN A 280 11.00 40.27 -69.47
CA GLN A 280 10.22 39.11 -69.09
C GLN A 280 11.12 37.91 -68.75
N ALA A 281 12.11 37.59 -69.58
CA ALA A 281 13.02 36.46 -69.35
C ALA A 281 13.81 36.61 -68.03
N ARG A 282 14.20 37.84 -67.65
CA ARG A 282 14.82 38.11 -66.35
C ARG A 282 13.84 37.87 -65.20
N GLU A 283 12.62 38.33 -65.34
CA GLU A 283 11.56 38.14 -64.34
C GLU A 283 11.22 36.65 -64.16
N TRP A 284 11.13 35.88 -65.26
CA TRP A 284 10.94 34.44 -65.24
C TRP A 284 12.11 33.70 -64.58
N ARG A 285 13.36 34.09 -64.87
CA ARG A 285 14.54 33.52 -64.19
C ARG A 285 14.53 33.81 -62.69
N PHE A 286 14.12 35.01 -62.29
CA PHE A 286 13.99 35.38 -60.88
C PHE A 286 12.91 34.56 -60.17
N LYS A 287 11.69 34.49 -60.76
CA LYS A 287 10.58 33.67 -60.25
C LYS A 287 10.95 32.19 -60.14
N SER A 288 11.67 31.64 -61.13
CA SER A 288 12.11 30.25 -61.13
C SER A 288 13.17 29.97 -60.05
N ARG A 289 14.13 30.89 -59.84
CA ARG A 289 15.11 30.79 -58.74
C ARG A 289 14.44 30.83 -57.36
N SER A 290 13.53 31.78 -57.15
CA SER A 290 12.78 31.90 -55.89
C SER A 290 11.96 30.64 -55.61
N ARG A 291 11.27 30.09 -56.62
CA ARG A 291 10.54 28.83 -56.49
C ARG A 291 11.46 27.63 -56.20
N GLY A 292 12.64 27.59 -56.82
CA GLY A 292 13.65 26.56 -56.55
C GLY A 292 14.19 26.60 -55.11
N GLU A 293 14.40 27.79 -54.55
CA GLU A 293 14.79 27.96 -53.15
C GLU A 293 13.68 27.53 -52.19
N GLN A 294 12.43 27.88 -52.49
CA GLN A 294 11.27 27.46 -51.71
C GLN A 294 11.12 25.93 -51.68
N LEU A 295 11.28 25.26 -52.83
CA LEU A 295 11.27 23.80 -52.92
C LEU A 295 12.43 23.15 -52.14
N ARG A 296 13.63 23.75 -52.16
CA ARG A 296 14.76 23.26 -51.33
C ARG A 296 14.46 23.39 -49.84
N LEU A 297 13.81 24.48 -49.42
CA LEU A 297 13.43 24.70 -48.03
C LEU A 297 12.38 23.66 -47.58
N GLU A 298 11.36 23.42 -48.41
CA GLU A 298 10.35 22.39 -48.15
C GLU A 298 10.97 20.99 -48.09
N ARG A 299 11.89 20.67 -49.00
CA ARG A 299 12.58 19.38 -49.00
C ARG A 299 13.42 19.16 -47.74
N ARG A 300 14.03 20.21 -47.18
CA ARG A 300 14.71 20.16 -45.87
C ARG A 300 13.73 19.94 -44.73
N ARG A 301 12.59 20.65 -44.73
CA ARG A 301 11.54 20.46 -43.72
C ARG A 301 10.96 19.05 -43.74
N LEU A 302 10.75 18.48 -44.93
CA LEU A 302 10.30 17.10 -45.09
C LEU A 302 11.34 16.09 -44.61
N HIS A 303 12.63 16.28 -44.94
CA HIS A 303 13.70 15.42 -44.41
C HIS A 303 13.74 15.44 -42.88
N GLU A 304 13.63 16.62 -42.27
CA GLU A 304 13.63 16.75 -40.82
C GLU A 304 12.38 16.11 -40.19
N ALA A 305 11.21 16.27 -40.80
CA ALA A 305 9.99 15.60 -40.37
C ALA A 305 10.10 14.06 -40.47
N CYS A 306 10.69 13.54 -41.55
CA CYS A 306 10.95 12.11 -41.71
C CYS A 306 11.94 11.59 -40.65
N ARG A 307 12.99 12.36 -40.34
CA ARG A 307 13.95 12.02 -39.28
C ARG A 307 13.25 11.89 -37.92
N LEU A 308 12.47 12.90 -37.54
CA LEU A 308 11.71 12.89 -36.28
C LEU A 308 10.68 11.75 -36.21
N LEU A 309 10.02 11.42 -37.33
CA LEU A 309 9.10 10.28 -37.39
C LEU A 309 9.83 8.95 -37.22
N HIS A 310 11.05 8.82 -37.75
CA HIS A 310 11.84 7.61 -37.59
C HIS A 310 12.31 7.44 -36.14
N GLU A 311 12.76 8.52 -35.50
CA GLU A 311 13.11 8.55 -34.08
C GLU A 311 11.91 8.19 -33.20
N ALA A 312 10.74 8.79 -33.45
CA ALA A 312 9.51 8.48 -32.72
C ALA A 312 9.06 7.02 -32.90
N ARG A 313 9.22 6.47 -34.12
CA ARG A 313 8.92 5.06 -34.40
C ARG A 313 9.86 4.12 -33.65
N SER A 314 11.16 4.41 -33.64
CA SER A 314 12.15 3.63 -32.92
C SER A 314 11.87 3.63 -31.40
N MET A 315 11.55 4.79 -30.83
CA MET A 315 11.16 4.88 -29.42
C MET A 315 9.88 4.10 -29.10
N ASN A 316 8.90 4.10 -30.01
CA ASN A 316 7.68 3.32 -29.84
C ASN A 316 7.94 1.81 -29.95
N GLU A 317 8.84 1.38 -30.83
CA GLU A 317 9.26 -0.02 -30.95
C GLU A 317 9.97 -0.51 -29.67
N ILE A 318 10.83 0.33 -29.07
CA ILE A 318 11.45 0.05 -27.77
C ILE A 318 10.38 -0.10 -26.70
N HIS A 319 9.46 0.85 -26.60
CA HIS A 319 8.41 0.82 -25.58
C HIS A 319 7.46 -0.36 -25.74
N GLN A 320 7.16 -0.78 -26.97
CA GLN A 320 6.39 -2.01 -27.21
C GLN A 320 7.16 -3.26 -26.81
N GLY A 321 8.48 -3.29 -26.99
CA GLY A 321 9.35 -4.35 -26.48
C GLY A 321 9.29 -4.46 -24.95
N GLU A 322 9.44 -3.34 -24.25
CA GLU A 322 9.34 -3.29 -22.77
C GLU A 322 7.97 -3.78 -22.27
N LEU A 323 6.88 -3.34 -22.93
CA LEU A 323 5.53 -3.79 -22.58
C LEU A 323 5.33 -5.29 -22.85
N ALA A 324 5.97 -5.85 -23.87
CA ALA A 324 5.91 -7.28 -24.15
C ALA A 324 6.66 -8.08 -23.06
N GLU A 325 7.84 -7.62 -22.64
CA GLU A 325 8.61 -8.23 -21.55
C GLU A 325 7.87 -8.17 -20.20
N GLU A 326 7.24 -7.04 -19.88
CA GLU A 326 6.42 -6.92 -18.67
C GLU A 326 5.21 -7.87 -18.71
N ARG A 327 4.56 -8.02 -19.88
CA ARG A 327 3.47 -9.00 -20.04
C ARG A 327 3.95 -10.42 -19.80
N THR A 328 5.15 -10.78 -20.25
CA THR A 328 5.71 -12.12 -19.99
C THR A 328 6.01 -12.32 -18.51
N ARG A 329 6.60 -11.33 -17.82
CA ARG A 329 6.83 -11.38 -16.36
C ARG A 329 5.53 -11.55 -15.58
N ILE A 330 4.50 -10.77 -15.91
CA ILE A 330 3.18 -10.89 -15.28
C ILE A 330 2.61 -12.31 -15.51
N SER A 331 2.74 -12.85 -16.72
CA SER A 331 2.26 -14.19 -17.03
C SER A 331 2.97 -15.27 -16.20
N GLU A 332 4.28 -15.14 -15.99
CA GLU A 332 5.06 -16.05 -15.14
C GLU A 332 4.59 -16.00 -13.67
N VAL A 333 4.44 -14.81 -13.11
CA VAL A 333 3.92 -14.62 -11.74
C VAL A 333 2.51 -15.20 -11.60
N VAL A 334 1.64 -15.01 -12.59
CA VAL A 334 0.29 -15.59 -12.59
C VAL A 334 0.35 -17.13 -12.57
N VAL A 335 1.28 -17.73 -13.32
CA VAL A 335 1.47 -19.19 -13.29
C VAL A 335 1.92 -19.65 -11.91
N GLU A 336 2.87 -18.96 -11.28
CA GLU A 336 3.35 -19.29 -9.93
C GLU A 336 2.25 -19.17 -8.87
N VAL A 337 1.49 -18.06 -8.89
CA VAL A 337 0.35 -17.85 -7.96
C VAL A 337 -0.70 -18.94 -8.14
N ASN A 338 -1.02 -19.31 -9.38
CA ASN A 338 -1.96 -20.38 -9.65
C ASN A 338 -1.45 -21.75 -9.17
N GLN A 339 -0.14 -22.02 -9.31
CA GLN A 339 0.45 -23.24 -8.76
C GLN A 339 0.40 -23.26 -7.24
N GLN A 340 0.68 -22.14 -6.57
CA GLN A 340 0.60 -22.03 -5.12
C GLN A 340 -0.83 -22.22 -4.62
N ALA A 341 -1.82 -21.61 -5.28
CA ALA A 341 -3.23 -21.80 -4.97
C ALA A 341 -3.65 -23.28 -5.06
N ARG A 342 -3.19 -24.00 -6.10
CA ARG A 342 -3.43 -25.45 -6.21
C ARG A 342 -2.80 -26.24 -5.06
N ARG A 343 -1.57 -25.92 -4.66
CA ARG A 343 -0.91 -26.58 -3.51
C ARG A 343 -1.68 -26.33 -2.21
N MET A 344 -2.12 -25.10 -1.97
CA MET A 344 -2.94 -24.76 -0.80
C MET A 344 -4.28 -25.50 -0.82
N GLN A 345 -4.94 -25.59 -1.97
CA GLN A 345 -6.19 -26.33 -2.11
C GLN A 345 -6.00 -27.83 -1.84
N GLN A 346 -4.90 -28.42 -2.33
CA GLN A 346 -4.53 -29.80 -2.00
C GLN A 346 -4.30 -29.96 -0.50
N GLN A 347 -3.55 -29.07 0.15
CA GLN A 347 -3.33 -29.10 1.60
C GLN A 347 -4.64 -28.99 2.38
N ALA A 348 -5.53 -28.08 2.02
CA ALA A 348 -6.84 -27.94 2.64
C ALA A 348 -7.68 -29.22 2.48
N SER A 349 -7.66 -29.84 1.30
CA SER A 349 -8.31 -31.13 1.06
C SER A 349 -7.73 -32.24 1.95
N TRP A 350 -6.40 -32.27 2.11
CA TRP A 350 -5.71 -33.23 2.98
C TRP A 350 -6.08 -33.03 4.46
N VAL A 351 -6.16 -31.78 4.93
CA VAL A 351 -6.57 -31.46 6.30
C VAL A 351 -7.99 -31.95 6.55
N ILE A 352 -8.92 -31.63 5.65
CA ILE A 352 -10.30 -32.11 5.74
C ILE A 352 -10.35 -33.64 5.77
N GLU A 353 -9.63 -34.32 4.88
CA GLU A 353 -9.59 -35.80 4.85
C GLU A 353 -9.02 -36.38 6.16
N LEU A 354 -7.94 -35.79 6.69
CA LEU A 354 -7.33 -36.18 7.96
C LEU A 354 -8.28 -35.99 9.14
N GLU A 355 -8.98 -34.86 9.23
CA GLU A 355 -9.98 -34.61 10.28
C GLU A 355 -11.15 -35.60 10.17
N THR A 356 -11.68 -35.80 8.97
CA THR A 356 -12.82 -36.70 8.75
C THR A 356 -12.48 -38.15 9.08
N ARG A 357 -11.25 -38.58 8.77
CA ARG A 357 -10.76 -39.95 9.06
C ARG A 357 -10.27 -40.12 10.49
N GLY A 358 -9.69 -39.08 11.10
CA GLY A 358 -9.37 -39.04 12.52
C GLY A 358 -10.63 -39.22 13.38
N MET A 359 -11.75 -38.58 12.99
CA MET A 359 -13.06 -38.83 13.61
C MET A 359 -13.55 -40.28 13.46
N ARG A 360 -13.05 -41.03 12.49
CA ARG A 360 -13.32 -42.48 12.31
C ARG A 360 -12.29 -43.39 12.97
N GLY A 361 -11.25 -42.85 13.63
CA GLY A 361 -10.18 -43.62 14.26
C GLY A 361 -9.21 -44.30 13.27
N GLU A 362 -9.19 -43.81 12.02
CA GLU A 362 -8.27 -44.25 10.97
C GLU A 362 -6.95 -43.45 11.06
N ILE A 363 -5.80 -44.14 11.01
CA ILE A 363 -4.48 -43.51 10.97
C ILE A 363 -3.86 -43.76 9.60
N TYR A 364 -3.32 -42.71 9.00
CA TYR A 364 -2.63 -42.81 7.71
C TYR A 364 -1.22 -43.40 7.88
N ASN A 365 -0.97 -44.55 7.25
CA ASN A 365 0.33 -45.20 7.25
C ASN A 365 1.16 -44.76 6.02
N ARG A 366 2.07 -43.81 6.21
CA ARG A 366 2.97 -43.30 5.14
C ARG A 366 3.81 -44.38 4.45
N SER A 367 4.14 -45.47 5.14
CA SER A 367 4.97 -46.54 4.57
C SER A 367 4.22 -47.46 3.62
N ARG A 368 2.90 -47.57 3.80
CA ARG A 368 2.00 -48.41 2.98
C ARG A 368 1.09 -47.60 2.06
N ASN A 369 1.06 -46.28 2.22
CA ASN A 369 0.19 -45.36 1.48
C ASN A 369 -1.30 -45.71 1.64
N GLU A 370 -1.68 -46.24 2.80
CA GLU A 370 -3.03 -46.74 3.12
C GLU A 370 -3.49 -46.24 4.51
N TRP A 371 -4.81 -46.24 4.72
CA TRP A 371 -5.44 -45.88 5.98
C TRP A 371 -5.77 -47.14 6.79
N GLU A 372 -5.31 -47.19 8.04
CA GLU A 372 -5.52 -48.34 8.93
C GLU A 372 -6.48 -47.95 10.08
N VAL A 373 -7.55 -48.72 10.28
CA VAL A 373 -8.47 -48.53 11.42
C VAL A 373 -7.80 -49.08 12.67
N THR A 374 -7.45 -48.20 13.62
CA THR A 374 -6.86 -48.65 14.88
C THR A 374 -7.96 -49.03 15.87
N GLY A 375 -8.40 -50.28 15.81
CA GLY A 375 -9.19 -50.88 16.89
C GLY A 375 -8.47 -50.75 18.22
N ALA A 376 -9.08 -50.03 19.18
CA ALA A 376 -8.71 -49.95 20.60
C ALA A 376 -7.41 -49.20 21.00
N ALA A 377 -6.66 -48.56 20.10
CA ALA A 377 -5.46 -47.81 20.47
C ALA A 377 -5.69 -46.30 20.70
N HIS A 378 -6.80 -45.74 20.20
CA HIS A 378 -7.02 -44.29 20.15
C HIS A 378 -7.26 -43.64 21.53
N LYS A 379 -7.70 -44.41 22.53
CA LYS A 379 -7.90 -43.88 23.89
C LYS A 379 -6.62 -43.83 24.73
N ARG A 380 -5.55 -44.57 24.38
CA ARG A 380 -4.29 -44.53 25.15
C ARG A 380 -3.27 -43.53 24.64
N ARG A 381 -3.27 -43.20 23.34
CA ARG A 381 -2.28 -42.27 22.79
C ARG A 381 -2.66 -40.79 22.95
N PHE A 382 -3.95 -40.45 22.94
CA PHE A 382 -4.36 -39.05 23.14
C PHE A 382 -3.99 -38.57 24.57
N ASP A 383 -4.27 -39.39 25.58
CA ASP A 383 -3.91 -39.10 26.98
C ASP A 383 -2.37 -39.06 27.19
N GLU A 384 -1.61 -39.87 26.45
CA GLU A 384 -0.14 -39.91 26.57
C GLU A 384 0.56 -38.75 25.83
N TYR A 385 -0.06 -38.18 24.79
CA TYR A 385 0.43 -36.96 24.14
C TYR A 385 0.06 -35.70 24.94
N GLN A 386 -1.13 -35.65 25.53
CA GLN A 386 -1.55 -34.53 26.38
C GLN A 386 -0.68 -34.43 27.64
N GLY A 387 -0.40 -35.56 28.32
CA GLY A 387 0.49 -35.57 29.48
C GLY A 387 1.98 -35.30 29.17
N LYS A 388 2.43 -35.51 27.93
CA LYS A 388 3.79 -35.18 27.49
C LYS A 388 3.94 -33.73 27.03
N GLU A 389 2.92 -33.12 26.44
CA GLU A 389 2.92 -31.68 26.14
C GLU A 389 2.87 -30.83 27.42
N ASP A 390 2.09 -31.23 28.42
CA ASP A 390 2.02 -30.51 29.71
C ASP A 390 3.37 -30.54 30.44
N THR A 391 4.04 -31.69 30.49
CA THR A 391 5.36 -31.82 31.14
C THR A 391 6.50 -31.14 30.36
N GLN A 392 6.41 -31.08 29.02
CA GLN A 392 7.40 -30.39 28.19
C GLN A 392 7.16 -28.87 28.15
N GLY A 393 5.91 -28.43 28.27
CA GLY A 393 5.50 -27.04 28.46
C GLY A 393 5.97 -26.49 29.81
N GLU A 394 5.73 -27.22 30.90
CA GLU A 394 6.21 -26.85 32.24
C GLU A 394 7.74 -26.79 32.33
N ALA A 395 8.45 -27.75 31.71
CA ALA A 395 9.91 -27.74 31.66
C ALA A 395 10.47 -26.58 30.82
N ARG A 396 9.74 -26.10 29.82
CA ARG A 396 10.13 -24.97 28.99
C ARG A 396 9.85 -23.64 29.69
N ILE A 397 8.72 -23.52 30.39
CA ILE A 397 8.39 -22.37 31.24
C ILE A 397 9.43 -22.25 32.36
N LYS A 398 9.78 -23.33 33.06
CA LYS A 398 10.85 -23.32 34.07
C LYS A 398 12.20 -22.85 33.52
N ARG A 399 12.60 -23.27 32.31
CA ARG A 399 13.85 -22.81 31.69
C ARG A 399 13.80 -21.35 31.25
N GLU A 400 12.64 -20.87 30.81
CA GLU A 400 12.44 -19.47 30.45
C GLU A 400 12.44 -18.57 31.71
N ASP A 401 11.87 -19.05 32.82
CA ASP A 401 11.89 -18.36 34.13
C ASP A 401 13.29 -18.35 34.75
N GLU A 402 14.04 -19.46 34.70
CA GLU A 402 15.45 -19.52 35.13
C GLU A 402 16.34 -18.58 34.28
N ALA A 403 16.12 -18.54 32.96
CA ALA A 403 16.85 -17.64 32.06
C ALA A 403 16.47 -16.16 32.26
N GLN A 404 15.25 -15.86 32.72
CA GLN A 404 14.85 -14.51 33.10
C GLN A 404 15.43 -14.12 34.46
N GLY A 405 15.51 -15.04 35.41
CA GLY A 405 16.19 -14.86 36.70
C GLY A 405 17.69 -14.54 36.55
N GLU A 406 18.41 -15.31 35.73
CA GLU A 406 19.84 -15.05 35.44
C GLU A 406 20.07 -13.69 34.77
N LYS A 407 19.15 -13.24 33.91
CA LYS A 407 19.22 -11.90 33.29
C LYS A 407 18.97 -10.79 34.30
N HIS A 408 18.13 -11.02 35.31
CA HIS A 408 17.88 -10.06 36.38
C HIS A 408 19.10 -9.91 37.29
N ILE A 409 19.74 -11.02 37.65
CA ILE A 409 20.96 -11.03 38.47
C ILE A 409 22.10 -10.30 37.76
N LYS A 410 22.34 -10.57 36.47
CA LYS A 410 23.37 -9.85 35.69
C LYS A 410 23.11 -8.34 35.58
N ARG A 411 21.85 -7.92 35.48
CA ARG A 411 21.49 -6.49 35.47
C ARG A 411 21.73 -5.81 36.82
N GLU A 412 21.56 -6.52 37.92
CA GLU A 412 21.84 -6.00 39.26
C GLU A 412 23.35 -5.92 39.54
N GLU A 413 24.14 -6.89 39.05
CA GLU A 413 25.60 -6.85 39.10
C GLU A 413 26.16 -5.68 38.27
N GLU A 414 25.67 -5.48 37.04
CA GLU A 414 26.06 -4.33 36.19
C GLU A 414 25.72 -2.98 36.83
N MET A 415 24.56 -2.86 37.49
CA MET A 415 24.20 -1.65 38.24
C MET A 415 25.07 -1.42 39.48
N HIS A 416 25.55 -2.49 40.12
CA HIS A 416 26.44 -2.38 41.29
C HIS A 416 27.85 -1.95 40.89
N ASP A 417 28.35 -2.41 39.75
CA ASP A 417 29.64 -2.00 39.21
C ASP A 417 29.62 -0.54 38.69
N GLU A 418 28.52 -0.09 38.07
CA GLU A 418 28.35 1.33 37.69
C GLU A 418 28.32 2.28 38.89
N LYS A 419 27.81 1.84 40.04
CA LYS A 419 27.83 2.62 41.29
C LYS A 419 29.21 2.64 41.95
N ARG A 420 30.08 1.67 41.63
CA ARG A 420 31.44 1.59 42.17
C ARG A 420 32.42 2.49 41.42
N ILE A 421 32.24 2.67 40.11
CA ILE A 421 33.06 3.57 39.27
C ILE A 421 32.80 5.06 39.59
N LYS A 422 31.66 5.41 40.20
CA LYS A 422 31.35 6.79 40.61
C LYS A 422 31.87 7.17 42.02
N ARG A 423 32.68 6.32 42.65
CA ARG A 423 33.30 6.58 43.97
C ARG A 423 34.84 6.47 43.94
N GLU A 424 35.47 6.86 42.84
CA GLU A 424 36.89 7.23 42.89
C GLU A 424 37.01 8.71 43.29
N PRO A 425 37.74 9.03 44.37
CA PRO A 425 38.00 10.42 44.74
C PRO A 425 38.99 11.02 43.74
N LEU A 426 38.61 12.16 43.16
CA LEU A 426 39.55 13.09 42.55
C LEU A 426 40.43 13.65 43.65
N ASP A 427 41.75 13.46 43.49
CA ASP A 427 42.82 14.14 44.24
C ASP A 427 42.65 15.67 44.26
#